data_AF-A0A1Z5IZI4-F1
#
_entry.id   AF-A0A1Z5IZI4-F1
#
_cell.length_a   1.000
_cell.length_b   1.000
_cell.length_c   1.000
_cell.angle_alpha   90.00
_cell.angle_beta   90.00
_cell.angle_gamma   90.00
#
_symmetry.space_group_name_H-M   'P 1'
#
loop_
_entity.id
_entity.type
_entity.pdbx_description
1 polymer ?
#
loop_
_entity_poly.entity_id
_entity_poly.type
_entity_poly.pdbx_seq_one_letter_code
_entity_poly.pdbx_strand_id
1 'polypeptide(L)'
;MADETDELLDDLKLSLRIDGDDDDSLLNRLLSAARSNIVGKVGNNITGFYDHNDEFNWAVMLLASHWYINRSATDDVERYETPIALEDLTLSLKELYLVAERGVDDGQTDSGISI
;
A
#
# COMPACT_ATOMS: atom_id res chain seq x y z
N MET A 1 2.75 15.68 6.44
CA MET A 1 2.26 14.30 6.62
C MET A 1 0.74 14.19 6.63
N ALA A 2 -0.03 15.24 6.96
CA ALA A 2 -1.50 15.23 6.75
C ALA A 2 -1.89 15.30 5.26
N ASP A 3 -1.13 16.10 4.48
CA ASP A 3 -1.35 16.37 3.04
C ASP A 3 -1.55 15.11 2.16
N GLU A 4 -0.61 14.16 2.21
CA GLU A 4 -0.63 12.97 1.35
C GLU A 4 -1.76 11.99 1.68
N THR A 5 -2.21 11.95 2.94
CA THR A 5 -3.29 11.01 3.33
C THR A 5 -4.66 11.55 2.95
N ASP A 6 -4.83 12.88 3.00
CA ASP A 6 -6.06 13.54 2.55
C ASP A 6 -6.18 13.49 1.02
N GLU A 7 -5.08 13.72 0.28
CA GLU A 7 -5.05 13.54 -1.18
C GLU A 7 -5.39 12.09 -1.59
N LEU A 8 -4.82 11.10 -0.90
CA LEU A 8 -5.09 9.68 -1.17
C LEU A 8 -6.55 9.28 -0.91
N LEU A 9 -7.19 9.91 0.09
CA LEU A 9 -8.61 9.71 0.37
C LEU A 9 -9.48 10.28 -0.74
N ASP A 10 -9.16 11.48 -1.23
CA ASP A 10 -9.89 12.12 -2.33
C ASP A 10 -9.73 11.34 -3.64
N ASP A 11 -8.54 10.83 -3.93
CA ASP A 11 -8.29 9.96 -5.09
C ASP A 11 -9.06 8.64 -4.98
N LEU A 12 -9.13 8.06 -3.78
CA LEU A 12 -9.94 6.87 -3.54
C LEU A 12 -11.43 7.14 -3.78
N LYS A 13 -11.97 8.25 -3.23
CA LYS A 13 -13.36 8.66 -3.47
C LYS A 13 -13.65 8.84 -4.95
N LEU A 14 -12.75 9.52 -5.67
CA LEU A 14 -12.86 9.74 -7.11
C LEU A 14 -12.90 8.40 -7.87
N SER A 15 -12.04 7.45 -7.51
CA SER A 15 -12.00 6.11 -8.12
C SER A 15 -13.29 5.32 -7.91
N LEU A 16 -13.94 5.51 -6.76
CA LEU A 16 -15.18 4.85 -6.36
C LEU A 16 -16.44 5.63 -6.80
N ARG A 17 -16.27 6.81 -7.41
CA ARG A 17 -17.35 7.75 -7.78
C ARG A 17 -18.22 8.14 -6.58
N ILE A 18 -17.57 8.43 -5.46
CA ILE A 18 -18.20 8.92 -4.23
C ILE A 18 -18.05 10.45 -4.20
N ASP A 19 -19.16 11.18 -4.21
CA ASP A 19 -19.19 12.65 -4.25
C ASP A 19 -19.35 13.29 -2.85
N GLY A 20 -19.40 12.51 -1.77
CA GLY A 20 -19.65 13.00 -0.41
C GLY A 20 -18.82 12.30 0.67
N ASP A 21 -19.03 12.70 1.92
CA ASP A 21 -18.11 12.38 3.03
C ASP A 21 -18.66 11.35 4.03
N ASP A 22 -19.83 10.78 3.76
CA ASP A 22 -20.54 9.87 4.67
C ASP A 22 -19.69 8.62 5.03
N ASP A 23 -18.89 8.16 4.06
CA ASP A 23 -18.09 6.94 4.18
C ASP A 23 -16.61 7.23 4.54
N ASP A 24 -16.21 8.48 4.80
CA ASP A 24 -14.80 8.87 5.03
C ASP A 24 -14.13 8.10 6.15
N SER A 25 -14.85 7.91 7.25
CA SER A 25 -14.36 7.15 8.40
C SER A 25 -14.08 5.69 8.02
N LEU A 26 -14.91 5.11 7.14
CA LEU A 26 -14.71 3.75 6.64
C LEU A 26 -13.55 3.71 5.63
N LEU A 27 -13.54 4.61 4.65
CA LEU A 27 -12.50 4.69 3.62
C LEU A 27 -11.11 4.88 4.23
N ASN A 28 -10.96 5.76 5.22
CA ASN A 28 -9.71 5.95 5.95
C ASN A 28 -9.25 4.68 6.68
N ARG A 29 -10.18 3.93 7.29
CA ARG A 29 -9.84 2.64 7.94
C ARG A 29 -9.36 1.61 6.92
N LEU A 30 -10.00 1.55 5.75
CA LEU A 30 -9.61 0.65 4.66
C LEU A 30 -8.24 1.03 4.10
N LEU A 31 -7.96 2.32 3.87
CA LEU A 31 -6.65 2.82 3.47
C LEU A 31 -5.57 2.45 4.50
N SER A 32 -5.83 2.69 5.78
CA SER A 32 -4.88 2.33 6.85
C SER A 32 -4.62 0.82 6.90
N ALA A 33 -5.65 -0.01 6.78
CA ALA A 33 -5.51 -1.45 6.77
C ALA A 33 -4.77 -1.95 5.51
N ALA A 34 -5.01 -1.31 4.36
CA ALA A 34 -4.40 -1.67 3.09
C ALA A 34 -2.90 -1.33 3.11
N ARG A 35 -2.53 -0.16 3.63
CA ARG A 35 -1.14 0.23 3.91
C ARG A 35 -0.44 -0.83 4.76
N SER A 36 -1.01 -1.19 5.91
CA SER A 36 -0.41 -2.22 6.78
C SER A 36 -0.31 -3.58 6.10
N ASN A 37 -1.28 -3.97 5.26
CA ASN A 37 -1.26 -5.23 4.53
C ASN A 37 -0.10 -5.28 3.53
N ILE A 38 0.07 -4.23 2.73
CA ILE A 38 1.11 -4.16 1.70
C ILE A 38 2.50 -4.07 2.34
N VAL A 39 2.68 -3.21 3.35
CA VAL A 39 3.93 -3.12 4.12
C VAL A 39 4.29 -4.48 4.71
N GLY A 40 3.33 -5.21 5.29
CA GLY A 40 3.57 -6.55 5.84
C GLY A 40 3.94 -7.60 4.78
N LYS A 41 3.49 -7.44 3.53
CA LYS A 41 3.88 -8.31 2.42
C LYS A 41 5.25 -7.98 1.85
N VAL A 42 5.66 -6.71 1.88
CA VAL A 42 6.88 -6.21 1.24
C VAL A 42 8.08 -6.25 2.21
N GLY A 43 7.98 -5.57 3.35
CA GLY A 43 9.05 -5.37 4.32
C GLY A 43 8.89 -4.06 5.08
N ASN A 44 9.56 -3.88 6.23
CA ASN A 44 9.39 -2.66 7.03
C ASN A 44 10.64 -2.20 7.81
N ASN A 45 11.81 -2.74 7.47
CA ASN A 45 13.08 -2.41 8.12
C ASN A 45 13.70 -1.11 7.60
N ILE A 46 13.28 -0.64 6.42
CA ILE A 46 13.80 0.58 5.79
C ILE A 46 12.87 1.75 6.09
N THR A 47 13.35 2.71 6.88
CA THR A 47 12.57 3.92 7.21
C THR A 47 12.41 4.79 5.96
N GLY A 48 11.17 5.23 5.69
CA GLY A 48 10.85 6.14 4.59
C GLY A 48 10.79 5.50 3.20
N PHE A 49 10.94 4.18 3.09
CA PHE A 49 10.88 3.49 1.78
C PHE A 49 9.56 3.71 1.02
N TYR A 50 8.45 3.84 1.77
CA TYR A 50 7.11 4.02 1.21
C TYR A 50 6.70 5.49 1.07
N ASP A 51 7.50 6.42 1.58
CA ASP A 51 7.15 7.85 1.59
C ASP A 51 7.20 8.38 0.15
N HIS A 52 6.13 9.04 -0.31
CA HIS A 52 6.02 9.56 -1.67
C HIS A 52 6.24 8.49 -2.76
N ASN A 53 5.84 7.26 -2.49
CA ASN A 53 5.93 6.16 -3.44
C ASN A 53 4.57 5.95 -4.15
N ASP A 54 4.49 6.40 -5.41
CA ASP A 54 3.27 6.30 -6.20
C ASP A 54 2.81 4.84 -6.37
N GLU A 55 3.71 3.89 -6.62
CA GLU A 55 3.34 2.47 -6.76
C GLU A 55 2.70 1.92 -5.48
N PHE A 56 3.22 2.35 -4.32
CA PHE A 56 2.64 2.01 -3.03
C PHE A 56 1.26 2.63 -2.85
N ASN A 57 1.11 3.93 -3.13
CA ASN A 57 -0.17 4.63 -3.02
C ASN A 57 -1.23 4.01 -3.94
N TRP A 58 -0.87 3.63 -5.17
CA TRP A 58 -1.75 2.93 -6.11
C TRP A 58 -2.15 1.53 -5.61
N ALA A 59 -1.20 0.75 -5.10
CA ALA A 59 -1.49 -0.57 -4.54
C ALA A 59 -2.45 -0.48 -3.34
N VAL A 60 -2.23 0.52 -2.47
CA VAL A 60 -3.10 0.80 -1.32
C VAL A 60 -4.52 1.15 -1.77
N MET A 61 -4.67 2.05 -2.74
CA MET A 61 -5.97 2.43 -3.28
C MET A 61 -6.71 1.26 -3.92
N LEU A 62 -6.02 0.44 -4.72
CA LEU A 62 -6.61 -0.74 -5.35
C LEU A 62 -7.16 -1.73 -4.32
N LEU A 63 -6.37 -2.00 -3.26
CA LEU A 63 -6.78 -2.90 -2.19
C LEU A 63 -7.93 -2.32 -1.36
N ALA A 64 -7.86 -1.05 -1.00
CA ALA A 64 -8.93 -0.37 -0.27
C ALA A 64 -10.25 -0.34 -1.08
N SER A 65 -10.16 -0.03 -2.38
CA SER A 65 -11.30 -0.06 -3.31
C SER A 65 -11.91 -1.45 -3.38
N HIS A 66 -11.08 -2.48 -3.51
CA HIS A 66 -11.53 -3.86 -3.57
C HIS A 66 -12.28 -4.27 -2.29
N TRP A 67 -11.76 -3.93 -1.11
CA TRP A 67 -12.45 -4.22 0.15
C TRP A 67 -13.74 -3.44 0.32
N TYR A 68 -13.77 -2.18 -0.14
CA TYR A 68 -14.97 -1.35 -0.08
C TYR A 68 -16.10 -1.92 -0.95
N ILE A 69 -15.79 -2.28 -2.21
CA ILE A 69 -16.77 -2.83 -3.16
C ILE A 69 -17.30 -4.19 -2.67
N ASN A 70 -16.43 -5.03 -2.12
CA ASN A 70 -16.77 -6.38 -1.69
C ASN A 70 -17.20 -6.48 -0.21
N ARG A 71 -17.63 -5.36 0.39
CA ARG A 71 -18.05 -5.31 1.81
C ARG A 71 -19.34 -6.08 2.11
N SER A 72 -20.18 -6.33 1.10
CA SER A 72 -21.44 -7.07 1.25
C SER A 72 -21.26 -8.51 0.76
N ALA A 73 -21.11 -9.45 1.70
CA ALA A 73 -20.95 -10.89 1.44
C ALA A 73 -22.24 -11.59 0.94
N THR A 74 -23.16 -10.84 0.32
CA THR A 74 -24.51 -11.31 -0.06
C THR A 74 -24.65 -11.72 -1.52
N ASP A 75 -23.61 -11.54 -2.34
CA ASP A 75 -23.68 -12.00 -3.73
C ASP A 75 -23.23 -13.46 -3.83
N ASP A 76 -24.06 -14.27 -4.49
CA ASP A 76 -23.92 -15.71 -4.74
C ASP A 76 -22.77 -16.04 -5.74
N VAL A 77 -21.74 -15.20 -5.79
CA VAL A 77 -20.71 -15.19 -6.84
C VAL A 77 -19.36 -15.62 -6.25
N GLU A 78 -19.09 -16.90 -6.45
CA GLU A 78 -17.80 -17.51 -6.72
C GLU A 78 -16.56 -16.61 -6.50
N ARG A 79 -15.88 -16.80 -5.36
CA ARG A 79 -14.49 -16.40 -5.02
C ARG A 79 -14.03 -15.06 -5.63
N TYR A 80 -14.13 -13.99 -4.85
CA TYR A 80 -13.48 -12.71 -5.15
C TYR A 80 -11.97 -12.89 -5.32
N GLU A 81 -11.53 -13.00 -6.57
CA GLU A 81 -10.13 -13.06 -6.92
C GLU A 81 -9.51 -11.67 -6.72
N THR A 82 -8.33 -11.63 -6.08
CA THR A 82 -7.63 -10.37 -5.87
C THR A 82 -7.23 -9.81 -7.23
N PRO A 83 -7.38 -8.50 -7.50
CA PRO A 83 -6.98 -7.94 -8.78
C PRO A 83 -5.51 -8.27 -9.10
N ILE A 84 -5.22 -8.83 -10.28
CA ILE A 84 -3.85 -9.20 -10.70
C ILE A 84 -2.90 -8.00 -10.59
N ALA A 85 -3.37 -6.80 -10.95
CA ALA A 85 -2.58 -5.58 -10.83
C ALA A 85 -2.08 -5.31 -9.39
N LEU A 86 -2.82 -5.72 -8.36
CA LEU A 86 -2.36 -5.59 -6.98
C LEU A 86 -1.19 -6.54 -6.67
N GLU A 87 -1.23 -7.76 -7.22
CA GLU A 87 -0.16 -8.73 -7.06
C GLU A 87 1.11 -8.26 -7.76
N ASP A 88 0.99 -7.77 -9.00
CA ASP A 88 2.10 -7.22 -9.78
C ASP A 88 2.76 -6.03 -9.07
N LEU A 89 1.96 -5.06 -8.58
CA LEU A 89 2.49 -3.92 -7.82
C LEU A 89 3.15 -4.34 -6.52
N THR A 90 2.56 -5.29 -5.79
CA THR A 90 3.16 -5.81 -4.55
C THR A 90 4.48 -6.50 -4.83
N LEU A 91 4.61 -7.21 -5.95
CA LEU A 91 5.85 -7.86 -6.36
C LEU A 91 6.92 -6.84 -6.74
N SER A 92 6.57 -5.83 -7.55
CA SER A 92 7.47 -4.71 -7.87
C SER A 92 8.02 -4.05 -6.61
N LEU A 93 7.15 -3.73 -5.65
CA LEU A 93 7.55 -3.15 -4.36
C LEU A 93 8.49 -4.05 -3.56
N LYS A 94 8.28 -5.38 -3.56
CA LYS A 94 9.20 -6.35 -2.94
C LYS A 94 10.57 -6.32 -3.59
N GLU A 95 10.64 -6.28 -4.91
CA GLU A 95 11.90 -6.27 -5.64
C GLU A 95 12.71 -5.00 -5.33
N LEU A 96 12.05 -3.83 -5.38
CA LEU A 96 12.65 -2.55 -5.02
C LEU A 96 13.11 -2.52 -3.56
N TYR A 97 12.29 -3.05 -2.64
CA TYR A 97 12.61 -3.12 -1.22
C TYR A 97 13.85 -4.00 -0.97
N LEU A 98 13.94 -5.17 -1.60
CA LEU A 98 15.09 -6.06 -1.47
C LEU A 98 16.38 -5.44 -1.99
N VAL A 99 16.32 -4.68 -3.08
CA VAL A 99 17.49 -3.95 -3.60
C VAL A 99 17.92 -2.88 -2.60
N ALA A 100 16.97 -2.12 -2.04
CA ALA A 100 17.27 -1.10 -1.04
C ALA A 100 17.84 -1.71 0.25
N GLU A 101 17.30 -2.84 0.72
CA GLU A 101 17.75 -3.53 1.93
C GLU A 101 19.19 -4.02 1.80
N ARG A 102 19.55 -4.58 0.64
CA ARG A 102 20.94 -4.98 0.33
C ARG A 102 21.89 -3.78 0.31
N GLY A 103 21.49 -2.66 -0.27
CA GLY A 103 22.30 -1.44 -0.29
C GLY A 103 22.56 -0.87 1.11
N VAL A 104 21.61 -1.03 2.04
CA VAL A 104 21.78 -0.65 3.45
C VAL A 104 22.76 -1.59 4.17
N ASP A 105 22.70 -2.90 3.90
CA ASP A 105 23.59 -3.90 4.50
C ASP A 105 25.05 -3.70 4.03
N ASP A 106 25.26 -3.48 2.72
CA ASP A 106 26.58 -3.22 2.15
C ASP A 106 27.24 -1.96 2.78
N GLY A 107 26.45 -0.91 3.03
CA GLY A 107 26.92 0.34 3.64
C GLY A 107 27.32 0.26 5.12
N GLN A 108 26.95 -0.80 5.84
CA GLN A 108 27.35 -1.01 7.24
C GLN A 108 28.64 -1.82 7.40
N THR A 109 29.16 -2.44 6.34
CA THR A 109 30.32 -3.36 6.43
C THR A 109 31.69 -2.67 6.45
N ASP A 110 31.80 -1.36 6.18
CA ASP A 110 33.10 -0.69 5.97
C ASP A 110 33.65 0.12 7.19
N SER A 111 33.01 0.07 8.35
CA SER A 111 33.48 0.81 9.56
C SER A 111 34.26 -0.04 10.58
N GLY A 112 34.60 -1.30 10.24
CA GLY A 112 35.04 -2.29 11.23
C GLY A 112 36.53 -2.66 11.26
N ILE A 113 37.37 -2.22 10.32
CA ILE A 113 38.78 -2.68 10.29
C ILE A 113 39.73 -1.48 10.13
N SER A 114 40.09 -0.88 11.27
CA SER A 114 41.39 -0.23 11.43
C SER A 114 42.29 -1.18 12.21
N ILE A 115 43.28 -1.77 11.53
CA ILE A 115 44.44 -2.45 12.13
C ILE A 115 45.66 -1.59 11.83
#